data_AF-A0A1Y1JF59-F1
#
_entry.id   AF-A0A1Y1JF59-F1
#
_cell.length_a   1.000
_cell.length_b   1.000
_cell.length_c   1.000
_cell.angle_alpha   90.00
_cell.angle_beta   90.00
_cell.angle_gamma   90.00
#
_symmetry.space_group_name_H-M   'P 1'
#
loop_
_entity.id
_entity.type
_entity.pdbx_description
1 polymer ?
#
loop_
_entity_poly.entity_id
_entity_poly.type
_entity_poly.pdbx_seq_one_letter_code
_entity_poly.pdbx_strand_id
1 'polypeptide(L)'
;MGNKYAKRKKYELCEIQYEKEFELKYPWNEIIKWGNQDLNIHMNIVNIEKTIEEIKDITIDEETFFNMTDVPQIDPFHFDNDLVTWAKSLLKENQNLKRIRYNLVPKIISENEFWLRYFSAMKLIVTKNAFEGDQR
;
A
#
# COMPACT_ATOMS: atom_id res chain seq x y z
N MET A 1 51.41 -49.07 0.94
CA MET A 1 50.12 -48.79 0.24
C MET A 1 49.13 -48.29 1.28
N GLY A 2 49.05 -46.96 1.47
CA GLY A 2 48.21 -46.35 2.51
C GLY A 2 46.89 -45.87 1.92
N ASN A 3 45.81 -46.61 2.17
CA ASN A 3 44.46 -46.26 1.71
C ASN A 3 43.76 -45.42 2.79
N LYS A 4 43.87 -44.09 2.69
CA LYS A 4 43.17 -43.15 3.57
C LYS A 4 41.86 -42.71 2.91
N TYR A 5 40.80 -43.47 3.14
CA TYR A 5 39.43 -42.99 2.92
C TYR A 5 39.09 -41.94 3.97
N ALA A 6 39.30 -40.68 3.66
CA ALA A 6 38.79 -39.56 4.44
C ALA A 6 38.41 -38.41 3.49
N LYS A 7 37.18 -38.45 2.95
CA LYS A 7 36.47 -37.25 2.47
C LYS A 7 34.98 -37.45 2.71
N ARG A 8 34.58 -37.23 3.96
CA ARG A 8 33.16 -37.07 4.35
C ARG A 8 32.67 -35.74 3.74
N LYS A 9 31.75 -35.88 2.80
CA LYS A 9 30.68 -34.98 2.37
C LYS A 9 30.93 -33.47 2.56
N LYS A 10 31.31 -32.82 1.46
CA LYS A 10 31.14 -31.37 1.27
C LYS A 10 29.64 -31.13 1.02
N TYR A 11 28.86 -31.00 2.08
CA TYR A 11 27.54 -30.37 1.97
C TYR A 11 27.77 -28.87 1.82
N GLU A 12 28.13 -28.44 0.61
CA GLU A 12 27.80 -27.09 0.17
C GLU A 12 26.37 -27.17 -0.36
N LEU A 13 25.43 -27.41 0.54
CA LEU A 13 24.11 -26.79 0.38
C LEU A 13 24.41 -25.32 0.59
N CYS A 14 24.82 -24.65 -0.48
CA CYS A 14 24.67 -23.21 -0.59
C CYS A 14 23.20 -22.99 -0.28
N GLU A 15 22.96 -22.49 0.94
CA GLU A 15 21.68 -21.97 1.36
C GLU A 15 21.37 -20.87 0.37
N ILE A 16 20.75 -21.24 -0.76
CA ILE A 16 19.86 -20.37 -1.48
C ILE A 16 18.73 -20.19 -0.49
N GLN A 17 18.97 -19.30 0.47
CA GLN A 17 17.92 -18.66 1.23
C GLN A 17 17.01 -18.15 0.15
N TYR A 18 15.86 -18.81 0.00
CA TYR A 18 14.76 -18.28 -0.79
C TYR A 18 14.51 -16.90 -0.22
N GLU A 19 15.09 -15.87 -0.83
CA GLU A 19 14.58 -14.52 -0.77
C GLU A 19 13.18 -14.67 -1.32
N LYS A 20 12.23 -14.89 -0.42
CA LYS A 20 10.83 -14.88 -0.72
C LYS A 20 10.60 -13.44 -1.17
N GLU A 21 10.64 -13.23 -2.49
CA GLU A 21 10.41 -11.93 -3.10
C GLU A 21 9.22 -11.32 -2.37
N PHE A 22 9.44 -10.13 -1.79
CA PHE A 22 8.41 -9.43 -1.07
C PHE A 22 7.30 -9.08 -2.08
N GLU A 23 6.32 -9.96 -2.18
CA GLU A 23 5.16 -9.75 -3.04
C GLU A 23 4.14 -8.93 -2.27
N LEU A 24 4.05 -7.65 -2.62
CA LEU A 24 3.03 -6.79 -2.07
C LEU A 24 1.64 -7.32 -2.44
N LYS A 25 0.76 -7.49 -1.46
CA LYS A 25 -0.56 -8.07 -1.68
C LYS A 25 -1.48 -7.08 -2.39
N TYR A 26 -2.42 -7.63 -3.16
CA TYR A 26 -3.54 -6.85 -3.70
C TYR A 26 -4.42 -6.28 -2.58
N PRO A 27 -4.86 -5.01 -2.63
CA PRO A 27 -4.70 -4.06 -3.75
C PRO A 27 -3.49 -3.14 -3.64
N TRP A 28 -2.67 -3.27 -2.59
CA TRP A 28 -1.55 -2.37 -2.33
C TRP A 28 -0.53 -2.33 -3.47
N ASN A 29 -0.24 -3.47 -4.11
CA ASN A 29 0.64 -3.51 -5.29
C ASN A 29 0.18 -2.60 -6.44
N GLU A 30 -1.11 -2.53 -6.72
CA GLU A 30 -1.66 -1.69 -7.78
C GLU A 30 -1.75 -0.23 -7.35
N ILE A 31 -2.12 0.02 -6.09
CA ILE A 31 -2.18 1.37 -5.51
C ILE A 31 -0.82 2.05 -5.51
N ILE A 32 0.23 1.34 -5.10
CA ILE A 32 1.60 1.87 -5.06
C ILE A 32 2.08 2.21 -6.47
N LYS A 33 1.82 1.34 -7.47
CA LYS A 33 2.12 1.63 -8.88
C LYS A 33 1.35 2.85 -9.39
N TRP A 34 0.06 2.93 -9.07
CA TRP A 34 -0.80 4.03 -9.49
C TRP A 34 -0.38 5.38 -8.88
N GLY A 35 0.01 5.41 -7.60
CA GLY A 35 0.51 6.63 -6.98
C GLY A 35 1.86 7.08 -7.55
N ASN A 36 2.69 6.13 -8.00
CA ASN A 36 4.00 6.41 -8.60
C ASN A 36 4.00 6.59 -10.12
N GLN A 37 2.84 6.52 -10.78
CA GLN A 37 2.76 6.52 -12.24
C GLN A 37 3.51 7.71 -12.90
N ASP A 38 3.53 8.85 -12.21
CA ASP A 38 4.11 10.09 -12.70
C ASP A 38 5.60 10.25 -12.33
N LEU A 39 6.13 9.40 -11.43
CA LEU A 39 7.44 9.62 -10.80
C LEU A 39 8.56 8.74 -11.33
N ASN A 40 8.26 7.59 -11.95
CA ASN A 40 9.28 6.60 -12.33
C ASN A 40 10.29 6.27 -11.20
N ILE A 41 9.85 6.40 -9.94
CA ILE A 41 10.63 6.10 -8.73
C ILE A 41 10.25 4.70 -8.23
N HIS A 42 11.27 3.91 -7.90
CA HIS A 42 11.09 2.63 -7.23
C HIS A 42 11.11 2.82 -5.71
N MET A 43 9.97 2.61 -5.05
CA MET A 43 9.95 2.60 -3.58
C MET A 43 10.57 1.33 -3.02
N ASN A 44 11.42 1.47 -2.01
CA ASN A 44 11.91 0.33 -1.24
C ASN A 44 10.80 -0.23 -0.31
N ILE A 45 11.00 -1.46 0.18
CA ILE A 45 10.02 -2.18 1.00
C ILE A 45 9.67 -1.40 2.28
N VAL A 46 10.66 -0.80 2.94
CA VAL A 46 10.46 -0.06 4.19
C VAL A 46 9.54 1.15 3.99
N ASN A 47 9.72 1.88 2.89
CA ASN A 47 8.89 3.03 2.55
C ASN A 47 7.47 2.61 2.14
N ILE A 48 7.34 1.45 1.48
CA ILE A 48 6.02 0.87 1.16
C ILE A 48 5.27 0.54 2.44
N GLU A 49 5.90 -0.14 3.40
CA GLU A 49 5.27 -0.48 4.68
C GLU A 49 4.85 0.77 5.45
N LYS A 50 5.75 1.76 5.56
CA LYS A 50 5.44 3.08 6.16
C LYS A 50 4.22 3.74 5.48
N THR A 51 4.20 3.74 4.15
CA THR A 51 3.13 4.33 3.35
C THR A 51 1.79 3.66 3.64
N ILE A 52 1.77 2.33 3.73
CA ILE A 52 0.55 1.57 4.00
C ILE A 52 0.01 1.85 5.40
N GLU A 53 0.87 1.94 6.41
CA GLU A 53 0.45 2.29 7.77
C GLU A 53 -0.09 3.73 7.83
N GLU A 54 0.57 4.70 7.19
CA GLU A 54 0.07 6.08 7.11
C GLU A 54 -1.31 6.17 6.42
N ILE A 55 -1.56 5.35 5.39
CA ILE A 55 -2.87 5.28 4.74
C ILE A 55 -3.94 4.64 5.65
N LYS A 56 -3.55 3.69 6.51
CA LYS A 56 -4.47 3.11 7.49
C LYS A 56 -4.85 4.12 8.56
N ASP A 57 -3.93 4.99 8.95
CA ASP A 57 -4.14 6.03 9.97
C ASP A 57 -5.25 7.02 9.58
N ILE A 58 -5.43 7.29 8.28
CA ILE A 58 -6.57 8.09 7.76
C ILE A 58 -7.91 7.60 8.33
N THR A 59 -8.02 6.31 8.62
CA THR A 59 -9.29 5.65 8.93
C THR A 59 -9.52 5.41 10.41
N ILE A 60 -8.66 5.91 11.31
CA ILE A 60 -8.77 5.68 12.76
C ILE A 60 -10.16 6.11 13.29
N ASP A 61 -10.61 7.30 12.91
CA ASP A 61 -11.90 7.89 13.28
C ASP A 61 -12.36 8.92 12.23
N GLU A 62 -13.59 9.41 12.37
CA GLU A 62 -14.20 10.34 11.42
C GLU A 62 -13.51 11.71 11.37
N GLU A 63 -13.02 12.23 12.50
CA GLU A 63 -12.32 13.52 12.56
C GLU A 63 -10.96 13.42 11.86
N THR A 64 -10.20 12.37 12.16
CA THR A 64 -8.94 12.06 11.49
C THR A 64 -9.14 11.89 9.99
N PHE A 65 -10.21 11.22 9.56
CA PHE A 65 -10.52 11.08 8.13
C PHE A 65 -10.67 12.43 7.44
N PHE A 66 -11.47 13.35 7.99
CA PHE A 66 -11.64 14.67 7.38
C PHE A 66 -10.36 15.49 7.39
N ASN A 67 -9.61 15.47 8.49
CA ASN A 67 -8.35 16.22 8.62
C ASN A 67 -7.28 15.72 7.64
N MET A 68 -7.12 14.40 7.50
CA MET A 68 -6.11 13.82 6.60
C MET A 68 -6.53 13.81 5.13
N THR A 69 -7.83 13.90 4.84
CA THR A 69 -8.35 13.96 3.46
C THR A 69 -8.71 15.36 2.99
N ASP A 70 -8.40 16.39 3.79
CA ASP A 70 -8.47 17.79 3.36
C ASP A 70 -7.25 18.15 2.49
N VAL A 71 -7.22 17.53 1.30
CA VAL A 71 -6.14 17.63 0.32
C VAL A 71 -6.70 17.98 -1.05
N PRO A 72 -5.88 18.50 -1.98
CA PRO A 72 -6.30 18.69 -3.35
C PRO A 72 -6.85 17.39 -3.95
N GLN A 73 -8.07 17.46 -4.48
CA GLN A 73 -8.73 16.33 -5.10
C GLN A 73 -8.03 15.95 -6.41
N ILE A 74 -7.87 14.65 -6.65
CA ILE A 74 -7.37 14.16 -7.93
C ILE A 74 -8.42 14.40 -9.03
N ASP A 75 -8.01 14.96 -10.16
CA ASP A 75 -8.91 15.30 -11.28
C ASP A 75 -8.23 14.92 -12.61
N PRO A 76 -8.92 14.25 -13.56
CA PRO A 76 -10.27 13.68 -13.45
C PRO A 76 -10.33 12.40 -12.60
N PHE A 77 -11.19 12.40 -11.57
CA PHE A 77 -11.53 11.20 -10.80
C PHE A 77 -12.92 10.68 -11.17
N HIS A 78 -12.95 9.42 -11.59
CA HIS A 78 -14.18 8.66 -11.75
C HIS A 78 -14.06 7.41 -10.90
N PHE A 79 -15.02 7.17 -10.01
CA PHE A 79 -15.05 5.96 -9.21
C PHE A 79 -15.47 4.77 -10.09
N ASP A 80 -14.51 4.27 -10.85
CA ASP A 80 -14.64 3.27 -11.90
C ASP A 80 -14.44 1.84 -11.39
N ASN A 81 -14.46 0.86 -12.31
CA ASN A 81 -14.39 -0.55 -11.96
C ASN A 81 -13.11 -0.94 -11.20
N ASP A 82 -11.97 -0.32 -11.52
CA ASP A 82 -10.69 -0.65 -10.88
C ASP A 82 -10.68 -0.10 -9.45
N LEU A 83 -11.03 1.17 -9.28
CA LEU A 83 -11.14 1.80 -7.96
C LEU A 83 -12.21 1.13 -7.08
N VAL A 84 -13.34 0.72 -7.66
CA VAL A 84 -14.37 -0.06 -6.96
C VAL A 84 -13.82 -1.41 -6.50
N THR A 85 -12.98 -2.07 -7.32
CA THR A 85 -12.40 -3.37 -6.95
C THR A 85 -11.35 -3.21 -5.86
N TRP A 86 -10.53 -2.16 -5.90
CA TRP A 86 -9.59 -1.82 -4.83
C TRP A 86 -10.33 -1.50 -3.54
N ALA A 87 -11.33 -0.61 -3.60
CA ALA A 87 -12.18 -0.26 -2.48
C ALA A 87 -12.80 -1.49 -1.80
N LYS A 88 -13.34 -2.43 -2.58
CA LYS A 88 -13.89 -3.69 -2.04
C LYS A 88 -12.85 -4.53 -1.30
N SER A 89 -11.62 -4.59 -1.79
CA SER A 89 -10.54 -5.31 -1.11
C SER A 89 -10.07 -4.58 0.14
N LEU A 90 -9.87 -3.25 0.08
CA LEU A 90 -9.51 -2.43 1.23
C LEU A 90 -10.55 -2.54 2.36
N LEU A 91 -11.85 -2.55 2.03
CA LEU A 91 -12.92 -2.75 3.00
C LEU A 91 -12.94 -4.14 3.65
N LYS A 92 -12.38 -5.16 3.01
CA LYS A 92 -12.24 -6.50 3.59
C LYS A 92 -11.05 -6.57 4.56
N GLU A 93 -9.97 -5.87 4.23
CA GLU A 93 -8.74 -5.85 5.01
C GLU A 93 -8.80 -4.90 6.21
N ASN A 94 -9.33 -3.69 6.01
CA ASN A 94 -9.36 -2.64 7.01
C ASN A 94 -10.79 -2.46 7.60
N GLN A 95 -10.97 -2.98 8.81
CA GLN A 95 -12.24 -2.86 9.54
C GLN A 95 -12.60 -1.41 9.91
N ASN A 96 -11.60 -0.58 10.19
CA ASN A 96 -11.83 0.83 10.51
C ASN A 96 -12.37 1.58 9.30
N LEU A 97 -11.78 1.39 8.11
CA LEU A 97 -12.29 1.94 6.85
C LEU A 97 -13.76 1.59 6.63
N LYS A 98 -14.13 0.33 6.87
CA LYS A 98 -15.52 -0.14 6.75
C LYS A 98 -16.45 0.56 7.75
N ARG A 99 -15.99 0.74 9.00
CA ARG A 99 -16.74 1.42 10.06
C ARG A 99 -16.97 2.90 9.72
N ILE A 100 -15.91 3.65 9.41
CA ILE A 100 -16.02 5.09 9.11
C ILE A 100 -16.90 5.32 7.89
N ARG A 101 -16.76 4.51 6.84
CA ARG A 101 -17.58 4.60 5.64
C ARG A 101 -19.07 4.43 5.97
N TYR A 102 -19.42 3.44 6.79
CA TYR A 102 -20.81 3.23 7.22
C TYR A 102 -21.38 4.40 8.03
N ASN A 103 -20.52 5.07 8.81
CA ASN A 103 -20.93 6.22 9.61
C ASN A 103 -21.08 7.49 8.77
N LEU A 104 -20.20 7.69 7.78
CA LEU A 104 -20.16 8.89 6.95
C LEU A 104 -21.07 8.83 5.72
N VAL A 105 -21.29 7.65 5.13
CA VAL A 105 -22.03 7.50 3.87
C VAL A 105 -23.38 6.80 4.08
N PRO A 106 -24.50 7.33 3.54
CA PRO A 106 -24.65 8.62 2.84
C PRO A 106 -24.94 9.79 3.79
N LYS A 107 -24.77 9.60 5.11
CA LYS A 107 -25.28 10.53 6.14
C LYS A 107 -24.63 11.92 6.11
N ILE A 108 -23.33 11.98 5.87
CA ILE A 108 -22.52 13.21 5.91
C ILE A 108 -22.03 13.56 4.50
N ILE A 109 -21.53 12.56 3.76
CA ILE A 109 -21.02 12.73 2.39
C ILE A 109 -21.52 11.60 1.48
N SER A 110 -21.49 11.86 0.16
CA SER A 110 -21.83 10.84 -0.84
C SER A 110 -20.74 9.77 -0.94
N GLU A 111 -21.11 8.61 -1.50
CA GLU A 111 -20.17 7.52 -1.80
C GLU A 111 -19.00 7.99 -2.67
N ASN A 112 -19.30 8.75 -3.73
CA ASN A 112 -18.29 9.27 -4.65
C ASN A 112 -17.35 10.25 -3.94
N GLU A 113 -17.88 11.13 -3.11
CA GLU A 113 -17.09 12.10 -2.36
C GLU A 113 -16.18 11.42 -1.33
N PHE A 114 -16.69 10.40 -0.63
CA PHE A 114 -15.90 9.60 0.32
C PHE A 114 -14.69 8.97 -0.38
N TRP A 115 -14.91 8.31 -1.51
CA TRP A 115 -13.82 7.66 -2.24
C TRP A 115 -12.89 8.65 -2.91
N LEU A 116 -13.40 9.74 -3.49
CA LEU A 116 -12.57 10.79 -4.06
C LEU A 116 -11.58 11.32 -3.01
N ARG A 117 -12.08 11.69 -1.83
CA ARG A 117 -11.24 12.15 -0.71
C ARG A 117 -10.20 11.11 -0.30
N TYR A 118 -10.63 9.87 -0.09
CA TYR A 118 -9.76 8.80 0.37
C TYR A 118 -8.66 8.46 -0.64
N PHE A 119 -9.01 8.29 -1.92
CA PHE A 119 -8.03 8.01 -2.97
C PHE A 119 -7.11 9.20 -3.27
N SER A 120 -7.59 10.45 -3.12
CA SER A 120 -6.75 11.65 -3.24
C SER A 120 -5.67 11.67 -2.16
N ALA A 121 -6.05 11.50 -0.90
CA ALA A 121 -5.10 11.46 0.22
C ALA A 121 -4.10 10.31 0.07
N MET A 122 -4.58 9.13 -0.33
CA MET A 122 -3.73 7.99 -0.61
C MET A 122 -2.72 8.27 -1.73
N LYS A 123 -3.13 8.86 -2.86
CA LYS A 123 -2.21 9.23 -3.95
C LYS A 123 -1.14 10.20 -3.45
N LEU A 124 -1.54 11.20 -2.66
CA LEU A 124 -0.62 12.18 -2.11
C LEU A 124 0.41 11.54 -1.17
N ILE A 125 -0.01 10.68 -0.24
CA ILE A 125 0.90 9.98 0.69
C ILE A 125 1.89 9.11 -0.07
N VAL A 126 1.41 8.33 -1.05
CA VAL A 126 2.28 7.49 -1.90
C VAL A 126 3.32 8.33 -2.62
N THR A 127 2.88 9.40 -3.28
CA THR A 127 3.75 10.34 -4.02
C THR A 127 4.80 10.96 -3.08
N LYS A 128 4.37 11.46 -1.92
CA LYS A 128 5.24 12.08 -0.91
C LYS A 128 6.30 11.11 -0.39
N ASN A 129 5.90 9.92 0.03
CA ASN A 129 6.82 8.93 0.58
C ASN A 129 7.76 8.35 -0.49
N ALA A 130 7.34 8.30 -1.75
CA ALA A 130 8.22 7.95 -2.86
C ALA A 130 9.34 8.99 -3.03
N PHE A 131 9.01 10.28 -3.00
CA PHE A 131 10.01 11.35 -3.08
C PHE A 131 10.95 11.41 -1.87
N GLU A 132 10.43 11.28 -0.64
CA GLU A 132 11.26 11.26 0.57
C GLU A 132 12.24 10.08 0.59
N GLY A 133 11.84 8.97 -0.03
CA GLY A 133 12.64 7.75 -0.14
C GLY A 133 13.82 7.83 -1.11
N ASP A 134 13.72 8.66 -2.15
CA ASP A 134 14.75 8.81 -3.19
C ASP A 134 15.93 9.69 -2.73
N GLN A 135 15.71 10.56 -1.73
CA GLN A 135 16.75 11.48 -1.24
C GLN A 135 17.69 10.90 -0.17
N ARG A 136 17.57 9.62 0.17
CA ARG A 136 18.40 8.93 1.18
C ARG A 136 19.30 7.89 0.55
#